data_AF-X1RVU9-F1
#
_entry.id   AF-X1RVU9-F1
#
_cell.length_a   1.000
_cell.length_b   1.000
_cell.length_c   1.000
_cell.angle_alpha   90.00
_cell.angle_beta   90.00
_cell.angle_gamma   90.00
#
_symmetry.space_group_name_H-M   'P 1'
#
loop_
_entity.id
_entity.type
_entity.pdbx_description
1 polymer ?
#
loop_
_entity_poly.entity_id
_entity_poly.type
_entity_poly.pdbx_seq_one_letter_code
_entity_poly.pdbx_strand_id
1 'polypeptide(L)'
;MPTFDLKQLFLSKSKENSNIGTNNPEAINLTIAENTIKQYMLQEAFSKEVADAHLKGWIHIHDLGYPRIYCSGHSLEFLKKYGLELENLDTSSAPARHTRTLTGHLNTFLASMQAYYAGALGIGYLNIMYAPFLVNLPFKEIKQEAQYLIFSGSQNAFSRGGQSLFLDFNVHLGIPHYLINIPAIGPGGKYT
;
A
#
# COMPACT_ATOMS: atom_id res chain seq x y z
N MET A 1 -17.93 -3.83 21.77
CA MET A 1 -16.76 -3.88 22.68
C MET A 1 -17.17 -3.41 24.07
N PRO A 2 -16.93 -4.17 25.14
CA PRO A 2 -17.12 -3.75 26.53
C PRO A 2 -16.33 -2.47 26.89
N THR A 3 -16.83 -1.69 27.84
CA THR A 3 -16.18 -0.45 28.31
C THR A 3 -14.83 -0.70 28.97
N PHE A 4 -14.65 -1.86 29.59
CA PHE A 4 -13.37 -2.28 30.17
C PHE A 4 -12.27 -2.37 29.10
N ASP A 5 -12.54 -3.04 27.98
CA ASP A 5 -11.58 -3.22 26.87
C ASP A 5 -11.25 -1.89 26.20
N LEU A 6 -12.26 -1.03 26.02
CA LEU A 6 -12.05 0.34 25.52
C LEU A 6 -11.08 1.12 26.43
N LYS A 7 -11.28 1.08 27.76
CA LYS A 7 -10.37 1.74 28.70
C LYS A 7 -8.95 1.19 28.58
N GLN A 8 -8.78 -0.13 28.45
CA GLN A 8 -7.46 -0.73 28.24
C GLN A 8 -6.81 -0.24 26.94
N LEU A 9 -7.57 -0.12 25.85
CA LEU A 9 -7.05 0.38 24.58
C LEU A 9 -6.55 1.84 24.67
N PHE A 10 -7.25 2.70 25.42
CA PHE A 10 -6.83 4.09 25.64
C PHE A 10 -5.62 4.20 26.58
N LEU A 11 -5.49 3.30 27.56
CA LEU A 11 -4.49 3.39 28.63
C LEU A 11 -3.25 2.53 28.39
N SER A 12 -3.30 1.59 27.45
CA SER A 12 -2.24 0.61 27.20
C SER A 12 -2.11 0.27 25.73
N LYS A 13 -0.89 -0.10 25.30
CA LYS A 13 -0.59 -0.47 23.91
C LYS A 13 -1.31 -1.78 23.53
N SER A 14 -1.99 -1.78 22.39
CA SER A 14 -2.58 -3.01 21.82
C SER A 14 -1.49 -4.00 21.42
N LYS A 15 -1.71 -5.31 21.65
CA LYS A 15 -0.78 -6.39 21.26
C LYS A 15 -1.20 -7.15 19.99
N GLU A 16 -2.33 -6.79 19.40
CA GLU A 16 -2.88 -7.46 18.21
C GLU A 16 -2.08 -7.16 16.93
N ASN A 17 -1.44 -5.99 16.84
CA ASN A 17 -0.70 -5.60 15.64
C ASN A 17 0.71 -5.09 16.00
N SER A 18 1.72 -5.90 15.66
CA SER A 18 3.13 -5.60 15.92
C SER A 18 3.67 -4.41 15.12
N ASN A 19 3.01 -4.03 14.03
CA ASN A 19 3.42 -2.93 13.16
C ASN A 19 3.00 -1.56 13.73
N ILE A 20 2.16 -1.52 14.76
CA ILE A 20 1.79 -0.28 15.45
C ILE A 20 2.86 0.02 16.51
N GLY A 21 3.68 1.04 16.27
CA GLY A 21 4.69 1.51 17.22
C GLY A 21 4.07 2.16 18.47
N THR A 22 3.04 2.99 18.28
CA THR A 22 2.36 3.79 19.30
C THR A 22 0.85 3.77 19.13
N ASN A 23 0.09 3.77 20.23
CA ASN A 23 -1.38 3.94 20.19
C ASN A 23 -1.72 5.42 19.95
N ASN A 24 -1.58 5.87 18.71
CA ASN A 24 -2.09 7.17 18.30
C ASN A 24 -3.63 7.14 18.16
N PRO A 25 -4.32 8.28 18.07
CA PRO A 25 -5.78 8.33 17.95
C PRO A 25 -6.34 7.49 16.79
N GLU A 26 -5.66 7.47 15.63
CA GLU A 26 -6.08 6.65 14.49
C GLU A 26 -5.92 5.15 14.77
N ALA A 27 -4.86 4.74 15.47
CA ALA A 27 -4.65 3.35 15.86
C ALA A 27 -5.81 2.85 16.76
N ILE A 28 -6.26 3.70 17.67
CA ILE A 28 -7.38 3.42 18.57
C ILE A 28 -8.67 3.30 17.76
N ASN A 29 -8.98 4.28 16.90
CA ASN A 29 -10.15 4.26 16.03
C ASN A 29 -10.20 3.00 15.16
N LEU A 30 -9.07 2.66 14.53
CA LEU A 30 -8.95 1.49 13.70
C LEU A 30 -9.17 0.20 14.51
N THR A 31 -8.61 0.09 15.71
CA THR A 31 -8.77 -1.10 16.56
C THR A 31 -10.24 -1.29 16.97
N ILE A 32 -10.96 -0.21 17.27
CA ILE A 32 -12.38 -0.25 17.62
C ILE A 32 -13.22 -0.71 16.41
N ALA A 33 -12.96 -0.14 15.23
CA ALA A 33 -13.62 -0.52 13.99
C ALA A 33 -13.34 -2.00 13.65
N GLU A 34 -12.07 -2.41 13.70
CA GLU A 34 -11.62 -3.77 13.42
C GLU A 34 -12.31 -4.79 14.34
N ASN A 35 -12.37 -4.53 15.65
CA ASN A 35 -13.06 -5.40 16.59
C ASN A 35 -14.54 -5.55 16.25
N THR A 36 -15.22 -4.43 15.94
CA THR A 36 -16.65 -4.43 15.61
C THR A 36 -16.91 -5.20 14.32
N ILE A 37 -16.09 -4.99 13.30
CA ILE A 37 -16.22 -5.70 12.02
C ILE A 37 -15.93 -7.18 12.19
N LYS A 38 -14.91 -7.59 12.97
CA LYS A 38 -14.63 -9.00 13.25
C LYS A 38 -15.85 -9.73 13.82
N GLN A 39 -16.55 -9.11 14.77
CA GLN A 39 -17.76 -9.68 15.35
C GLN A 39 -18.87 -9.83 14.30
N TYR A 40 -19.12 -8.77 13.52
CA TYR A 40 -20.11 -8.80 12.44
C TYR A 40 -19.80 -9.90 11.41
N MET A 41 -18.54 -10.01 10.96
CA MET A 41 -18.15 -11.02 9.97
C MET A 41 -18.41 -12.44 10.47
N LEU A 42 -18.09 -12.75 11.74
CA LEU A 42 -18.32 -14.08 12.31
C LEU A 42 -19.79 -14.39 12.58
N GLN A 43 -20.61 -13.37 12.82
CA GLN A 43 -22.03 -13.54 13.14
C GLN A 43 -22.90 -13.61 11.88
N GLU A 44 -22.60 -12.78 10.88
CA GLU A 44 -23.52 -12.50 9.76
C GLU A 44 -22.95 -12.89 8.38
N ALA A 45 -21.62 -12.89 8.20
CA ALA A 45 -21.03 -13.11 6.88
C ALA A 45 -20.52 -14.54 6.68
N PHE A 46 -19.86 -15.12 7.68
CA PHE A 46 -19.37 -16.50 7.63
C PHE A 46 -20.42 -17.49 8.12
N SER A 47 -20.35 -18.73 7.62
CA SER A 47 -21.18 -19.81 8.15
C SER A 47 -20.81 -20.10 9.60
N LYS A 48 -21.78 -20.63 10.37
CA LYS A 48 -21.58 -20.97 11.78
C LYS A 48 -20.41 -21.92 11.98
N GLU A 49 -20.22 -22.88 11.07
CA GLU A 49 -19.13 -23.87 11.13
C GLU A 49 -17.76 -23.19 11.00
N VAL A 50 -17.62 -22.24 10.07
CA VAL A 50 -16.39 -21.48 9.85
C VAL A 50 -16.11 -20.57 11.05
N ALA A 51 -17.13 -19.87 11.56
CA ALA A 51 -17.00 -19.03 12.73
C ALA A 51 -16.61 -19.82 13.98
N ASP A 52 -17.26 -20.97 14.24
CA ASP A 52 -16.93 -21.85 15.36
C ASP A 52 -15.51 -22.40 15.26
N ALA A 53 -15.06 -22.78 14.05
CA ALA A 53 -13.70 -23.27 13.83
C ALA A 53 -12.66 -22.17 14.11
N HIS A 54 -12.94 -20.92 13.71
CA HIS A 54 -12.09 -19.77 14.03
C HIS A 54 -12.04 -19.49 15.53
N LEU A 55 -13.20 -19.44 16.19
CA LEU A 55 -13.31 -19.16 17.63
C LEU A 55 -12.68 -20.24 18.51
N LYS A 56 -12.69 -21.50 18.07
CA LYS A 56 -12.01 -22.63 18.73
C LYS A 56 -10.51 -22.70 18.42
N GLY A 57 -10.00 -21.85 17.53
CA GLY A 57 -8.61 -21.84 17.09
C GLY A 57 -8.24 -23.02 16.19
N TRP A 58 -9.21 -23.71 15.58
CA TRP A 58 -8.95 -24.78 14.62
C TRP A 58 -8.45 -24.24 13.27
N ILE A 59 -8.93 -23.05 12.91
CA ILE A 59 -8.45 -22.28 11.77
C ILE A 59 -8.21 -20.84 12.21
N HIS A 60 -7.43 -20.10 11.43
CA HIS A 60 -7.30 -18.66 11.57
C HIS A 60 -7.76 -17.99 10.27
N ILE A 61 -8.69 -17.04 10.38
CA ILE A 61 -9.16 -16.24 9.26
C ILE A 61 -8.35 -14.95 9.30
N HIS A 62 -7.42 -14.82 8.35
CA HIS A 62 -6.57 -13.65 8.24
C HIS A 62 -7.40 -12.41 7.92
N ASP A 63 -6.98 -11.28 8.47
CA ASP A 63 -7.53 -9.95 8.15
C ASP A 63 -9.06 -9.84 8.34
N LEU A 64 -9.64 -10.64 9.23
CA LEU A 64 -11.08 -10.73 9.48
C LEU A 64 -11.77 -9.38 9.77
N GLY A 65 -11.05 -8.40 10.32
CA GLY A 65 -11.55 -7.05 10.56
C GLY A 65 -11.33 -6.05 9.43
N TYR A 66 -10.77 -6.50 8.30
CA TYR A 66 -10.50 -5.73 7.10
C TYR A 66 -11.23 -6.35 5.91
N PRO A 67 -12.51 -5.98 5.68
CA PRO A 67 -13.31 -6.49 4.56
C PRO A 67 -12.85 -5.82 3.26
N ARG A 68 -11.64 -6.17 2.85
CA ARG A 68 -10.82 -5.54 1.81
C ARG A 68 -10.15 -6.64 1.01
N ILE A 69 -9.62 -6.29 -0.16
CA ILE A 69 -8.75 -7.21 -0.90
C ILE A 69 -7.50 -7.46 -0.05
N TYR A 70 -6.92 -8.67 -0.09
CA TYR A 70 -5.71 -8.94 0.69
C TYR A 70 -4.53 -8.13 0.17
N CYS A 71 -3.83 -8.60 -0.87
CA CYS A 71 -2.68 -7.92 -1.44
C CYS A 71 -2.78 -7.86 -2.96
N SER A 72 -1.93 -7.03 -3.57
CA SER A 72 -1.87 -6.88 -5.02
C SER A 72 -0.48 -6.45 -5.49
N GLY A 73 -0.17 -6.81 -6.73
CA GLY A 73 0.98 -6.29 -7.48
C GLY A 73 0.51 -5.29 -8.53
N HIS A 74 1.19 -4.17 -8.65
CA HIS A 74 0.89 -3.10 -9.58
C HIS A 74 2.08 -2.78 -10.48
N SER A 75 1.77 -2.26 -11.66
CA SER A 75 2.76 -1.76 -12.60
C SER A 75 2.79 -0.24 -12.60
N LEU A 76 3.99 0.33 -12.47
CA LEU A 76 4.20 1.77 -12.61
C LEU A 76 3.84 2.29 -14.01
N GLU A 77 3.79 1.41 -15.01
CA GLU A 77 3.42 1.78 -16.39
C GLU A 77 2.02 2.40 -16.48
N PHE A 78 1.08 2.02 -15.61
CA PHE A 78 -0.24 2.64 -15.58
C PHE A 78 -0.14 4.14 -15.25
N LEU A 79 0.58 4.49 -14.18
CA LEU A 79 0.79 5.88 -13.78
C LEU A 79 1.61 6.68 -14.80
N LYS A 80 2.55 6.02 -15.48
CA LYS A 80 3.32 6.63 -16.56
C LYS A 80 2.45 6.94 -17.77
N LYS A 81 1.52 6.04 -18.12
CA LYS A 81 0.67 6.17 -19.31
C LYS A 81 -0.49 7.15 -19.12
N TYR A 82 -1.19 7.03 -17.99
CA TYR A 82 -2.45 7.72 -17.76
C TYR A 82 -2.34 8.87 -16.75
N GLY A 83 -1.22 8.98 -16.04
CA GLY A 83 -1.09 9.91 -14.94
C GLY A 83 -1.76 9.37 -13.69
N LEU A 84 -2.19 10.27 -12.81
CA LEU A 84 -2.90 9.93 -11.59
C LEU A 84 -4.36 10.36 -11.73
N GLU A 85 -5.23 9.41 -12.00
CA GLU A 85 -6.67 9.58 -12.05
C GLU A 85 -7.29 8.38 -11.34
N LEU A 86 -7.92 8.63 -10.20
CA LEU A 86 -8.52 7.61 -9.34
C LEU A 86 -9.91 8.09 -8.92
N GLU A 87 -10.88 7.19 -8.93
CA GLU A 87 -12.28 7.52 -8.56
C GLU A 87 -12.41 8.07 -7.13
N ASN A 88 -11.48 7.73 -6.24
CA ASN A 88 -11.46 8.18 -4.86
C ASN A 88 -10.64 9.45 -4.62
N LEU A 89 -10.25 10.16 -5.68
CA LEU A 89 -9.57 11.45 -5.63
C LEU A 89 -10.39 12.51 -6.36
N ASP A 90 -10.56 13.67 -5.74
CA ASP A 90 -11.24 14.82 -6.36
C ASP A 90 -10.39 15.51 -7.44
N THR A 91 -9.10 15.16 -7.54
CA THR A 91 -8.14 15.77 -8.45
C THR A 91 -7.46 14.73 -9.31
N SER A 92 -7.11 15.12 -10.54
CA SER A 92 -6.35 14.30 -11.47
C SER A 92 -5.07 15.03 -11.90
N SER A 93 -4.06 14.25 -12.29
CA SER A 93 -2.78 14.76 -12.79
C SER A 93 -2.39 14.06 -14.07
N ALA A 94 -2.05 14.84 -15.11
CA ALA A 94 -1.56 14.31 -16.38
C ALA A 94 -0.25 13.50 -16.20
N PRO A 95 0.13 12.61 -17.15
CA PRO A 95 1.36 11.83 -17.10
C PRO A 95 2.61 12.64 -16.72
N ALA A 96 3.37 12.10 -15.75
CA ALA A 96 4.57 12.75 -15.23
C ALA A 96 5.64 12.93 -16.32
N ARG A 97 6.31 14.09 -16.33
CA ARG A 97 7.45 14.38 -17.24
C ARG A 97 8.83 14.32 -16.57
N HIS A 98 8.87 14.22 -15.24
CA HIS A 98 10.10 14.17 -14.46
C HIS A 98 10.00 13.06 -13.41
N THR A 99 11.15 12.45 -13.06
CA THR A 99 11.24 11.33 -12.11
C THR A 99 10.57 11.65 -10.78
N ARG A 100 10.84 12.84 -10.23
CA ARG A 100 10.29 13.27 -8.94
C ARG A 100 8.77 13.37 -8.95
N THR A 101 8.19 13.85 -10.05
CA THR A 101 6.73 13.91 -10.24
C THR A 101 6.14 12.50 -10.33
N LEU A 102 6.80 11.58 -11.05
CA LEU A 102 6.37 10.18 -11.13
C LEU A 102 6.35 9.51 -9.74
N THR A 103 7.40 9.75 -8.93
CA THR A 103 7.44 9.29 -7.54
C THR A 103 6.33 9.91 -6.69
N GLY A 104 6.00 11.18 -6.90
CA GLY A 104 4.84 11.82 -6.29
C GLY A 104 3.53 11.09 -6.63
N HIS A 105 3.28 10.83 -7.92
CA HIS A 105 2.10 10.07 -8.35
C HIS A 105 2.05 8.67 -7.74
N LEU A 106 3.19 7.98 -7.69
CA LEU A 106 3.29 6.65 -7.07
C LEU A 106 2.92 6.70 -5.59
N ASN A 107 3.44 7.67 -4.83
CA ASN A 107 3.13 7.80 -3.41
C ASN A 107 1.66 8.11 -3.19
N THR A 108 1.07 9.04 -3.95
CA THR A 108 -0.36 9.34 -3.85
C THR A 108 -1.20 8.13 -4.21
N PHE A 109 -0.86 7.40 -5.29
CA PHE A 109 -1.53 6.15 -5.66
C PHE A 109 -1.50 5.13 -4.51
N LEU A 110 -0.32 4.86 -3.95
CA LEU A 110 -0.16 3.88 -2.86
C LEU A 110 -0.93 4.29 -1.60
N ALA A 111 -0.89 5.57 -1.22
CA ALA A 111 -1.64 6.09 -0.09
C ALA A 111 -3.16 5.97 -0.31
N SER A 112 -3.64 6.33 -1.50
CA SER A 112 -5.06 6.21 -1.89
C SER A 112 -5.53 4.76 -1.91
N MET A 113 -4.71 3.84 -2.38
CA MET A 113 -5.07 2.42 -2.49
C MET A 113 -5.11 1.71 -1.14
N GLN A 114 -4.34 2.13 -0.15
CA GLN A 114 -4.27 1.44 1.15
C GLN A 114 -5.64 1.26 1.84
N ALA A 115 -6.60 2.15 1.60
CA ALA A 115 -7.95 2.02 2.14
C ALA A 115 -8.69 0.76 1.61
N TYR A 116 -8.28 0.23 0.46
CA TYR A 116 -8.93 -0.90 -0.23
C TYR A 116 -8.21 -2.24 -0.05
N TYR A 117 -7.01 -2.24 0.55
CA TYR A 117 -6.20 -3.44 0.74
C TYR A 117 -5.90 -3.70 2.23
N ALA A 118 -5.89 -4.98 2.62
CA ALA A 118 -5.57 -5.44 3.96
C ALA A 118 -4.08 -5.76 4.14
N GLY A 119 -3.40 -6.18 3.07
CA GLY A 119 -2.00 -6.57 3.01
C GLY A 119 -1.15 -5.64 2.13
N ALA A 120 -0.10 -6.21 1.56
CA ALA A 120 0.95 -5.46 0.85
C ALA A 120 0.51 -4.92 -0.52
N LEU A 121 1.05 -3.76 -0.88
CA LEU A 121 0.99 -3.19 -2.22
C LEU A 121 2.36 -3.33 -2.88
N GLY A 122 2.47 -4.24 -3.85
CA GLY A 122 3.68 -4.49 -4.58
C GLY A 122 3.81 -3.63 -5.83
N ILE A 123 5.02 -3.15 -6.12
CA ILE A 123 5.37 -2.49 -7.38
C ILE A 123 6.42 -3.34 -8.10
N GLY A 124 5.99 -3.92 -9.22
CA GLY A 124 6.82 -4.78 -10.06
C GLY A 124 7.84 -3.99 -10.88
N TYR A 125 9.02 -4.58 -11.09
CA TYR A 125 10.05 -4.09 -12.02
C TYR A 125 10.46 -2.62 -11.82
N LEU A 126 10.47 -2.15 -10.58
CA LEU A 126 10.59 -0.73 -10.22
C LEU A 126 11.73 -0.03 -10.97
N ASN A 127 12.94 -0.58 -10.90
CA ASN A 127 14.12 0.02 -11.53
C ASN A 127 14.05 0.02 -13.07
N ILE A 128 13.41 -0.98 -13.67
CA ILE A 128 13.21 -1.06 -15.12
C ILE A 128 12.19 0.00 -15.54
N MET A 129 11.07 0.11 -14.82
CA MET A 129 9.99 1.03 -15.17
C MET A 129 10.39 2.50 -14.96
N TYR A 130 11.30 2.79 -14.03
CA TYR A 130 11.89 4.11 -13.85
C TYR A 130 12.98 4.47 -14.86
N ALA A 131 13.65 3.48 -15.49
CA ALA A 131 14.81 3.72 -16.35
C ALA A 131 14.59 4.79 -17.46
N PRO A 132 13.44 4.84 -18.16
CA PRO A 132 13.18 5.88 -19.18
C PRO A 132 13.20 7.32 -18.65
N PHE A 133 12.94 7.51 -17.36
CA PHE A 133 12.96 8.83 -16.71
C PHE A 133 14.36 9.24 -16.25
N LEU A 134 15.33 8.32 -16.29
CA LEU A 134 16.69 8.51 -15.77
C LEU A 134 17.74 8.68 -16.88
N VAL A 135 17.32 8.67 -18.16
CA VAL A 135 18.20 8.79 -19.32
C VAL A 135 19.00 10.11 -19.25
N ASN A 136 20.30 10.03 -19.47
CA ASN A 136 21.26 11.14 -19.43
C ASN A 136 21.37 11.87 -18.08
N LEU A 137 20.79 11.37 -16.99
CA LEU A 137 20.98 11.95 -15.66
C LEU A 137 22.35 11.56 -15.09
N PRO A 138 23.09 12.50 -14.46
CA PRO A 138 24.30 12.16 -13.72
C PRO A 138 23.99 11.17 -12.59
N PHE A 139 24.92 10.26 -12.30
CA PHE A 139 24.74 9.25 -11.24
C PHE A 139 24.35 9.85 -9.88
N LYS A 140 24.86 11.04 -9.55
CA LYS A 140 24.49 11.77 -8.33
C LYS A 140 22.99 12.07 -8.27
N GLU A 141 22.37 12.44 -9.39
CA GLU A 141 20.93 12.71 -9.46
C GLU A 141 20.12 11.42 -9.42
N ILE A 142 20.56 10.37 -10.11
CA ILE A 142 19.93 9.05 -10.04
C ILE A 142 19.89 8.56 -8.58
N LYS A 143 21.01 8.69 -7.86
CA LYS A 143 21.09 8.34 -6.43
C LYS A 143 20.16 9.19 -5.58
N GLN A 144 20.01 10.47 -5.89
CA GLN A 144 19.09 11.36 -5.18
C GLN A 144 17.63 10.99 -5.40
N GLU A 145 17.24 10.63 -6.62
CA GLU A 145 15.88 10.17 -6.93
C GLU A 145 15.59 8.81 -6.29
N ALA A 146 16.56 7.89 -6.27
CA ALA A 146 16.44 6.63 -5.54
C ALA A 146 16.27 6.85 -4.03
N GLN A 147 17.06 7.75 -3.43
CA GLN A 147 16.89 8.14 -2.02
C GLN A 147 15.49 8.70 -1.77
N TYR A 148 15.03 9.62 -2.63
CA TYR A 148 13.70 10.22 -2.50
C TYR A 148 12.60 9.16 -2.58
N LEU A 149 12.67 8.22 -3.53
CA LEU A 149 11.74 7.11 -3.65
C LEU A 149 11.68 6.23 -2.38
N ILE A 150 12.85 5.83 -1.85
CA ILE A 150 12.92 4.97 -0.65
C ILE A 150 12.40 5.72 0.58
N PHE A 151 12.80 6.99 0.78
CA PHE A 151 12.41 7.76 1.95
C PHE A 151 10.92 8.09 1.90
N SER A 152 10.44 8.58 0.76
CA SER A 152 9.02 8.90 0.60
C SER A 152 8.14 7.66 0.72
N GLY A 153 8.55 6.51 0.18
CA GLY A 153 7.86 5.24 0.34
C GLY A 153 7.76 4.77 1.80
N SER A 154 8.85 4.88 2.57
CA SER A 154 8.91 4.44 3.97
C SER A 154 8.25 5.39 4.97
N GLN A 155 8.19 6.69 4.64
CA GLN A 155 7.63 7.75 5.50
C GLN A 155 6.13 7.97 5.32
N ASN A 156 5.40 7.04 4.72
CA ASN A 156 3.94 7.11 4.57
C ASN A 156 3.16 6.66 5.82
N ALA A 157 3.67 6.91 7.02
CA ALA A 157 3.07 6.45 8.30
C ALA A 157 1.85 7.27 8.76
N PHE A 158 1.15 7.92 7.84
CA PHE A 158 0.00 8.79 8.15
C PHE A 158 -1.33 8.04 8.07
N SER A 159 -1.34 6.81 7.55
CA SER A 159 -2.56 6.13 7.14
C SER A 159 -2.75 4.80 7.88
N ARG A 160 -4.01 4.33 7.95
CA ARG A 160 -4.44 3.08 8.62
C ARG A 160 -3.86 2.91 10.04
N GLY A 161 -4.38 3.69 10.98
CA GLY A 161 -3.96 3.58 12.37
C GLY A 161 -2.55 4.12 12.65
N GLY A 162 -2.03 4.98 11.76
CA GLY A 162 -0.67 5.53 11.84
C GLY A 162 0.43 4.48 11.59
N GLN A 163 0.14 3.46 10.77
CA GLN A 163 1.13 2.49 10.33
C GLN A 163 1.75 2.95 9.01
N SER A 164 3.04 2.69 8.81
CA SER A 164 3.63 2.81 7.48
C SER A 164 2.92 1.88 6.50
N LEU A 165 2.77 2.33 5.25
CA LEU A 165 2.30 1.48 4.15
C LEU A 165 3.16 0.22 4.06
N PHE A 166 2.52 -0.94 3.94
CA PHE A 166 3.21 -2.19 3.65
C PHE A 166 3.46 -2.24 2.14
N LEU A 167 4.70 -1.92 1.74
CA LEU A 167 5.10 -1.75 0.34
C LEU A 167 6.17 -2.77 -0.04
N ASP A 168 6.00 -3.36 -1.22
CA ASP A 168 6.93 -4.34 -1.77
C ASP A 168 7.51 -3.81 -3.09
N PHE A 169 8.73 -3.29 -3.06
CA PHE A 169 9.42 -2.76 -4.24
C PHE A 169 10.30 -3.83 -4.88
N ASN A 170 9.95 -4.28 -6.09
CA ASN A 170 10.70 -5.32 -6.80
C ASN A 170 11.79 -4.71 -7.68
N VAL A 171 13.05 -5.06 -7.39
CA VAL A 171 14.24 -4.59 -8.11
C VAL A 171 14.89 -5.76 -8.83
N HIS A 172 15.19 -5.58 -10.11
CA HIS A 172 15.71 -6.63 -10.99
C HIS A 172 17.12 -6.30 -11.46
N LEU A 173 18.01 -7.31 -11.51
CA LEU A 173 19.40 -7.14 -11.96
C LEU A 173 19.55 -7.03 -13.49
N GLY A 174 18.50 -7.38 -14.25
CA GLY A 174 18.49 -7.30 -15.70
C GLY A 174 17.06 -7.29 -16.24
N ILE A 175 16.93 -7.04 -17.54
CA ILE A 175 15.64 -7.02 -18.22
C ILE A 175 15.18 -8.46 -18.47
N PRO A 176 14.02 -8.89 -17.95
CA PRO A 176 13.45 -10.19 -18.26
C PRO A 176 13.25 -10.37 -19.78
N HIS A 177 13.50 -11.57 -20.31
CA HIS A 177 13.44 -11.83 -21.75
C HIS A 177 12.13 -11.41 -22.42
N TYR A 178 10.99 -11.59 -21.74
CA TYR A 178 9.68 -11.20 -22.26
C TYR A 178 9.44 -9.68 -22.30
N LEU A 179 10.28 -8.86 -21.66
CA LEU A 179 10.18 -7.39 -21.71
C LEU A 179 11.12 -6.76 -22.75
N ILE A 180 12.08 -7.49 -23.32
CA ILE A 180 13.13 -6.92 -24.19
C ILE A 180 12.55 -6.19 -25.41
N ASN A 181 11.51 -6.74 -26.02
CA ASN A 181 10.91 -6.20 -27.25
C ASN A 181 9.67 -5.33 -26.99
N ILE A 182 9.38 -5.00 -25.73
CA ILE A 182 8.24 -4.17 -25.36
C ILE A 182 8.71 -2.72 -25.28
N PRO A 183 8.13 -1.79 -26.07
CA PRO A 183 8.48 -0.37 -25.97
C PRO A 183 8.25 0.16 -24.56
N ALA A 184 9.23 0.87 -24.02
CA ALA A 184 9.12 1.44 -22.68
C ALA A 184 8.24 2.70 -22.74
N ILE A 185 7.55 3.02 -21.65
CA ILE A 185 6.85 4.33 -21.55
C ILE A 185 7.81 5.31 -20.88
N GLY A 186 8.03 6.45 -21.51
CA GLY A 186 8.87 7.53 -21.02
C GLY A 186 8.07 8.71 -20.47
N PRO A 187 8.76 9.84 -20.23
CA PRO A 187 8.15 11.09 -19.79
C PRO A 187 6.92 11.50 -20.62
N GLY A 188 5.86 11.90 -19.91
CA GLY A 188 4.61 12.35 -20.53
C GLY A 188 3.77 11.25 -21.17
N GLY A 189 3.99 9.97 -20.80
CA GLY A 189 3.18 8.84 -21.28
C GLY A 189 3.46 8.39 -22.72
N LYS A 190 4.60 8.83 -23.27
CA LYS A 190 5.03 8.52 -24.64
C LYS A 190 5.91 7.27 -24.67
N TYR A 191 5.77 6.44 -25.69
CA TYR A 191 6.69 5.31 -25.88
C TYR A 191 8.09 5.79 -26.28
N THR A 192 9.13 5.06 -25.85
CA THR A 192 10.55 5.32 -26.12
C THR A 192 11.34 4.02 -26.22
#